data_AF-A0A9D4RRF5-F1
#
_entry.id   AF-A0A9D4RRF5-F1
#
_cell.length_a   1.000
_cell.length_b   1.000
_cell.length_c   1.000
_cell.angle_alpha   90.00
_cell.angle_beta   90.00
_cell.angle_gamma   90.00
#
_symmetry.space_group_name_H-M   'P 1'
#
loop_
_entity.id
_entity.type
_entity.pdbx_description
1 polymer ?
#
loop_
_entity_poly.entity_id
_entity_poly.type
_entity_poly.pdbx_seq_one_letter_code
_entity_poly.pdbx_strand_id
1 'polypeptide(L)'
;MLRHSMSIIGSVVQYLNPVQVPVIAFDQPLYAIAKQIQWGYPDIYGESKLVTMLGGLHIEMAVLKTIGDWLQDSGWTHALLQADIASAGTADSFLKPSHVSRSRHAHQVTACALYILMYRAHQS
;
A
#
# COMPACT_ATOMS: atom_id res chain seq x y z
N MET A 1 14.45 -21.05 6.68
CA MET A 1 12.98 -21.21 6.82
C MET A 1 12.21 -20.57 5.66
N LEU A 2 12.40 -19.27 5.34
CA LEU A 2 11.64 -18.57 4.28
C LEU A 2 11.67 -19.27 2.90
N ARG A 3 12.86 -19.68 2.43
CA ARG A 3 13.01 -20.43 1.16
C ARG A 3 12.18 -21.72 1.14
N HIS A 4 12.16 -22.45 2.25
CA HIS A 4 11.39 -23.68 2.36
C HIS A 4 9.88 -23.38 2.26
N SER A 5 9.41 -22.35 2.96
CA SER A 5 8.02 -21.88 2.85
C SER A 5 7.64 -21.50 1.41
N MET A 6 8.53 -20.79 0.68
CA MET A 6 8.31 -20.46 -0.73
C MET A 6 8.15 -21.71 -1.60
N SER A 7 8.97 -22.73 -1.39
CA SER A 7 8.87 -24.01 -2.11
C SER A 7 7.57 -24.74 -1.79
N ILE A 8 7.15 -24.81 -0.52
CA ILE A 8 5.88 -25.45 -0.14
C ILE A 8 4.69 -24.73 -0.79
N ILE A 9 4.65 -23.40 -0.73
CA ILE A 9 3.57 -22.63 -1.37
C ILE A 9 3.56 -22.86 -2.88
N GLY A 10 4.73 -22.87 -3.52
CA GLY A 10 4.86 -23.19 -4.95
C GLY A 10 4.26 -24.56 -5.29
N SER A 11 4.62 -25.61 -4.55
CA SER A 11 4.09 -26.96 -4.75
C SER A 11 2.58 -27.05 -4.54
N VAL A 12 2.05 -26.36 -3.52
CA VAL A 12 0.61 -26.32 -3.24
C VAL A 12 -0.15 -25.64 -4.37
N VAL A 13 0.34 -24.49 -4.87
CA VAL A 13 -0.31 -23.80 -6.00
C VAL A 13 -0.21 -24.63 -7.27
N GLN A 14 0.92 -25.29 -7.54
CA GLN A 14 1.06 -26.18 -8.70
C GLN A 14 0.06 -27.35 -8.64
N TYR A 15 -0.21 -27.88 -7.43
CA TYR A 15 -1.18 -28.95 -7.23
C TYR A 15 -2.63 -28.47 -7.40
N LEU A 16 -2.99 -27.32 -6.80
CA LEU A 16 -4.37 -26.82 -6.82
C LEU A 16 -4.72 -26.05 -8.10
N ASN A 17 -3.75 -25.37 -8.71
CA ASN A 17 -3.93 -24.43 -9.83
C ASN A 17 -2.72 -24.51 -10.80
N PRO A 18 -2.54 -25.62 -11.54
CA PRO A 18 -1.31 -25.92 -12.29
C PRO A 18 -0.96 -24.92 -13.42
N VAL A 19 -1.94 -24.13 -13.87
CA VAL A 19 -1.77 -23.13 -14.95
C VAL A 19 -1.44 -21.74 -14.39
N GLN A 20 -1.52 -21.55 -13.07
CA GLN A 20 -1.28 -20.25 -12.44
C GLN A 20 0.13 -20.15 -11.86
N VAL A 21 0.71 -18.95 -11.97
CA VAL A 21 1.95 -18.61 -11.30
C VAL A 21 1.64 -18.28 -9.83
N PRO A 22 2.29 -18.93 -8.84
CA PRO A 22 2.13 -18.62 -7.43
C PRO A 22 2.48 -17.15 -7.15
N VAL A 23 1.61 -16.45 -6.42
CA VAL A 23 1.88 -15.09 -5.92
C VAL A 23 1.96 -15.15 -4.40
N ILE A 24 3.06 -14.68 -3.82
CA ILE A 24 3.26 -14.65 -2.37
C ILE A 24 3.46 -13.20 -1.93
N ALA A 25 2.54 -12.72 -1.10
CA ALA A 25 2.66 -11.43 -0.44
C ALA A 25 3.50 -11.56 0.83
N PHE A 26 4.48 -10.67 1.01
CA PHE A 26 5.34 -10.64 2.19
C PHE A 26 5.31 -9.28 2.88
N ASP A 27 5.39 -9.29 4.21
CA ASP A 27 5.67 -8.07 4.97
C ASP A 27 7.02 -7.47 4.58
N GLN A 28 7.21 -6.18 4.82
CA GLN A 28 8.35 -5.42 4.28
C GLN A 28 9.74 -6.07 4.55
N PRO A 29 10.07 -6.54 5.77
CA PRO A 29 11.36 -7.21 6.01
C PRO A 29 11.49 -8.55 5.29
N LEU A 30 10.40 -9.32 5.23
CA LEU A 30 10.38 -10.63 4.57
C LEU A 30 10.44 -10.50 3.05
N TYR A 31 9.83 -9.46 2.49
CA TYR A 31 9.88 -9.17 1.06
C TYR A 31 11.32 -8.96 0.58
N ALA A 32 12.11 -8.20 1.34
CA ALA A 32 13.53 -7.98 1.00
C ALA A 32 14.32 -9.30 0.96
N ILE A 33 14.13 -10.16 1.96
CA ILE A 33 14.79 -11.48 2.01
C ILE A 33 14.25 -12.41 0.90
N ALA A 34 12.95 -12.39 0.63
CA ALA A 34 12.32 -13.18 -0.43
C ALA A 34 12.85 -12.78 -1.81
N LYS A 35 13.04 -11.48 -2.08
CA LYS A 35 13.67 -11.00 -3.34
C LYS A 35 15.13 -11.44 -3.45
N GLN A 36 15.91 -11.38 -2.36
CA GLN A 36 17.28 -11.90 -2.37
C GLN A 36 17.32 -13.40 -2.71
N ILE A 37 16.42 -14.20 -2.13
CA ILE A 37 16.29 -15.63 -2.48
C ILE A 37 15.87 -15.80 -3.94
N GLN A 38 14.88 -15.05 -4.40
CA GLN A 38 14.40 -15.11 -5.79
C GLN A 38 15.52 -14.79 -6.78
N TRP A 39 16.31 -13.74 -6.53
CA TRP A 39 17.44 -13.36 -7.37
C TRP A 39 18.63 -14.32 -7.26
N GLY A 40 18.83 -14.95 -6.11
CA GLY A 40 19.88 -15.95 -5.92
C GLY A 40 19.60 -17.32 -6.56
N TYR A 41 18.33 -17.63 -6.86
CA TYR A 41 17.91 -18.90 -7.46
C TYR A 41 16.87 -18.68 -8.57
N PRO A 42 17.21 -17.95 -9.66
CA PRO A 42 16.26 -17.62 -10.73
C PRO A 42 15.71 -18.86 -11.46
N ASP A 43 16.50 -19.94 -11.51
CA ASP A 43 16.08 -21.21 -12.10
C ASP A 43 14.97 -21.92 -11.30
N ILE A 44 14.80 -21.58 -10.02
CA ILE A 44 13.79 -22.20 -9.15
C ILE A 44 12.64 -21.23 -8.88
N TYR A 45 12.97 -19.97 -8.56
CA TYR A 45 12.01 -18.97 -8.08
C TYR A 45 11.89 -17.74 -8.99
N GLY A 46 12.41 -17.78 -10.22
CA GLY A 46 12.29 -16.67 -11.17
C GLY A 46 10.83 -16.19 -11.32
N GLU A 47 10.65 -14.97 -11.81
CA GLU A 47 9.32 -14.30 -11.80
C GLU A 47 8.26 -15.03 -12.64
N SER A 48 8.66 -15.84 -13.63
CA SER A 48 7.76 -16.73 -14.38
C SER A 48 7.34 -18.00 -13.61
N LYS A 49 8.01 -18.32 -12.50
CA LYS A 49 7.79 -19.51 -11.66
C LYS A 49 7.14 -19.17 -10.32
N LEU A 50 7.39 -17.96 -9.80
CA LEU A 50 6.84 -17.47 -8.55
C LEU A 50 6.95 -15.94 -8.50
N VAL A 51 5.85 -15.25 -8.23
CA VAL A 51 5.83 -13.80 -8.03
C VAL A 51 5.91 -13.50 -6.54
N THR A 52 6.94 -12.76 -6.14
CA THR A 52 7.02 -12.19 -4.79
C THR A 52 6.46 -10.78 -4.82
N MET A 53 5.54 -10.46 -3.92
CA MET A 53 4.85 -9.18 -3.87
C MET A 53 5.01 -8.57 -2.48
N LEU A 54 5.17 -7.25 -2.42
CA LEU A 54 5.10 -6.53 -1.15
C LEU A 54 3.66 -6.60 -0.62
N GLY A 55 3.49 -6.82 0.68
CA GLY A 55 2.17 -6.88 1.30
C GLY A 55 1.34 -5.64 1.00
N GLY A 56 0.08 -5.83 0.59
CA GLY A 56 -0.79 -4.74 0.15
C GLY A 56 -0.97 -3.64 1.21
N LEU A 57 -0.98 -4.02 2.49
CA LEU A 57 -1.02 -3.06 3.60
C LEU A 57 0.20 -2.13 3.61
N HIS A 58 1.41 -2.67 3.41
CA HIS A 58 2.63 -1.87 3.38
C HIS A 58 2.73 -0.99 2.13
N ILE A 59 2.24 -1.47 0.98
CA ILE A 59 2.12 -0.65 -0.23
C ILE A 59 1.20 0.54 0.05
N GLU A 60 0.04 0.29 0.63
CA GLU A 60 -0.91 1.33 0.97
C GLU A 60 -0.33 2.33 1.98
N MET A 61 0.30 1.85 3.05
CA MET A 61 0.99 2.72 4.01
C MET A 61 2.03 3.60 3.33
N ALA A 62 2.82 3.06 2.39
CA ALA A 62 3.79 3.85 1.64
C ALA A 62 3.11 4.94 0.81
N VAL A 63 2.04 4.61 0.08
CA VAL A 63 1.27 5.60 -0.71
C VAL A 63 0.67 6.69 0.18
N LEU A 64 0.01 6.31 1.27
CA LEU A 64 -0.59 7.27 2.21
C LEU A 64 0.48 8.18 2.83
N LYS A 65 1.66 7.62 3.16
CA LYS A 65 2.79 8.42 3.63
C LYS A 65 3.23 9.44 2.59
N THR A 66 3.42 9.01 1.34
CA THR A 66 3.85 9.91 0.27
C THR A 66 2.85 11.05 0.03
N ILE A 67 1.55 10.76 0.08
CA ILE A 67 0.52 11.81 -0.01
C ILE A 67 0.56 12.71 1.23
N GLY A 68 0.75 12.15 2.43
CA GLY A 68 0.93 12.89 3.66
C GLY A 68 2.11 13.85 3.61
N ASP A 69 3.28 13.38 3.17
CA ASP A 69 4.49 14.18 2.99
C ASP A 69 4.26 15.34 1.99
N TRP A 70 3.46 15.10 0.93
CA TRP A 70 3.07 16.14 -0.03
C TRP A 70 2.13 17.20 0.55
N LEU A 71 1.20 16.78 1.42
CA LEU A 71 0.21 17.66 2.05
C LEU A 71 0.73 18.31 3.34
N GLN A 72 1.93 17.94 3.77
CA GLN A 72 2.55 18.54 4.94
C GLN A 72 2.72 20.05 4.72
N ASP A 73 2.34 20.83 5.74
CA ASP A 73 2.39 22.29 5.73
C ASP A 73 1.51 22.98 4.66
N SER A 74 0.67 22.22 3.93
CA SER A 74 -0.24 22.78 2.91
C SER A 74 -1.52 23.39 3.50
N GLY A 75 -1.67 23.38 4.83
CA GLY A 75 -2.92 23.72 5.52
C GLY A 75 -3.99 22.62 5.47
N TRP A 76 -3.71 21.46 4.88
CA TRP A 76 -4.68 20.36 4.75
C TRP A 76 -5.22 19.87 6.09
N THR A 77 -4.37 19.64 7.09
CA THR A 77 -4.81 19.20 8.43
C THR A 77 -5.69 20.24 9.11
N HIS A 78 -5.41 21.53 8.88
CA HIS A 78 -6.27 22.62 9.34
C HIS A 78 -7.63 22.61 8.63
N ALA A 79 -7.67 22.37 7.32
CA ALA A 79 -8.93 22.25 6.58
C ALA A 79 -9.80 21.09 7.11
N LEU A 80 -9.19 19.94 7.43
CA LEU A 80 -9.90 18.82 8.04
C LEU A 80 -10.45 19.15 9.43
N LEU A 81 -9.68 19.91 10.23
CA LEU A 81 -10.11 20.38 11.54
C LEU A 81 -11.30 21.35 11.42
N GLN A 82 -11.20 22.35 10.55
CA GLN A 82 -12.26 23.35 10.34
C GLN A 82 -13.55 22.73 9.76
N ALA A 83 -13.42 21.65 8.99
CA ALA A 83 -14.55 20.90 8.43
C ALA A 83 -15.14 19.85 9.40
N ASP A 84 -14.67 19.80 10.66
CA ASP A 84 -15.09 18.84 11.68
C ASP A 84 -14.95 17.36 11.25
N ILE A 85 -13.97 17.07 10.39
CA ILE A 85 -13.68 15.70 9.93
C ILE A 85 -12.83 14.96 10.96
N ALA A 86 -11.95 15.68 11.66
CA ALA A 86 -11.03 15.12 12.64
C ALA A 86 -10.59 16.18 13.67
N SER A 87 -10.31 15.75 14.89
CA SER A 87 -9.63 16.58 15.88
C SER A 87 -8.19 16.88 15.45
N ALA A 88 -7.57 17.93 15.98
CA ALA A 88 -6.23 18.38 15.58
C ALA A 88 -5.20 17.23 15.61
N GLY A 89 -5.10 16.50 16.72
CA GLY A 89 -4.18 15.36 16.83
C GLY A 89 -4.50 14.20 15.89
N THR A 90 -5.79 14.00 15.55
CA THR A 90 -6.19 12.96 14.59
C THR A 90 -5.87 13.38 13.16
N ALA A 91 -6.10 14.66 12.80
CA ALA A 91 -5.77 15.21 11.50
C ALA A 91 -4.26 15.13 11.23
N ASP A 92 -3.43 15.49 12.22
CA ASP A 92 -1.97 15.39 12.11
C ASP A 92 -1.51 13.93 11.97
N SER A 93 -2.22 12.98 12.59
CA SER A 93 -1.94 11.56 12.42
C SER A 93 -2.21 11.05 10.99
N PHE A 94 -2.99 11.78 10.18
CA PHE A 94 -3.21 11.37 8.79
C PHE A 94 -2.01 11.63 7.89
N LEU A 95 -1.12 12.55 8.25
CA LEU A 95 0.16 12.78 7.57
C LEU A 95 1.14 11.62 7.74
N LYS A 96 1.08 10.92 8.89
CA LYS A 96 1.97 9.82 9.24
C LYS A 96 1.10 8.57 9.38
N PRO A 97 0.97 7.68 8.37
CA PRO A 97 -0.11 6.69 8.20
C PRO A 97 -0.20 5.63 9.32
N SER A 98 -0.52 6.10 10.52
CA SER A 98 -0.54 5.36 11.79
C SER A 98 -1.85 4.58 11.92
N HIS A 99 -2.91 5.11 11.30
CA HIS A 99 -4.23 4.50 11.23
C HIS A 99 -4.70 4.42 9.78
N VAL A 100 -4.19 3.42 9.06
CA VAL A 100 -4.36 3.24 7.60
C VAL A 100 -5.79 3.49 7.12
N SER A 101 -6.79 2.84 7.73
CA SER A 101 -8.20 2.99 7.31
C SER A 101 -8.72 4.42 7.48
N ARG A 102 -8.35 5.11 8.57
CA ARG A 102 -8.80 6.50 8.82
C ARG A 102 -8.06 7.48 7.92
N SER A 103 -6.74 7.31 7.75
CA SER A 103 -5.93 8.08 6.80
C SER A 103 -6.49 7.92 5.38
N ARG A 104 -6.76 6.69 4.92
CA ARG A 104 -7.37 6.42 3.62
C ARG A 104 -8.69 7.19 3.45
N HIS A 105 -9.57 7.11 4.45
CA HIS A 105 -10.85 7.81 4.38
C HIS A 105 -10.67 9.33 4.27
N ALA A 106 -9.78 9.93 5.06
CA ALA A 106 -9.50 11.36 5.00
C ALA A 106 -8.97 11.80 3.62
N HIS A 107 -8.05 11.03 3.03
CA HIS A 107 -7.57 11.31 1.67
C HIS A 107 -8.65 11.12 0.61
N GLN A 108 -9.53 10.12 0.73
CA GLN A 108 -10.67 9.93 -0.18
C GLN A 108 -11.66 11.08 -0.12
N VAL A 109 -12.03 11.53 1.10
CA VAL A 109 -12.90 12.70 1.30
C VAL A 109 -12.28 13.95 0.68
N THR A 110 -10.98 14.14 0.89
CA THR A 110 -10.23 15.26 0.31
C THR A 110 -10.23 15.22 -1.22
N ALA A 111 -9.96 14.05 -1.82
CA ALA A 111 -9.98 13.89 -3.27
C ALA A 111 -11.37 14.19 -3.87
N CYS A 112 -12.44 13.71 -3.23
CA CYS A 112 -13.82 14.02 -3.64
C CYS A 112 -14.11 15.52 -3.54
N ALA A 113 -13.72 16.18 -2.44
CA ALA A 113 -13.93 17.61 -2.24
C ALA A 113 -13.18 18.43 -3.31
N LEU A 114 -11.92 18.11 -3.57
CA LEU A 114 -11.11 18.78 -4.61
C LEU A 114 -11.70 18.57 -6.00
N TYR A 115 -12.17 17.36 -6.32
CA TYR A 115 -12.82 17.08 -7.59
C TYR A 115 -14.09 17.92 -7.78
N ILE A 116 -14.94 18.03 -6.76
CA ILE A 116 -16.15 18.86 -6.80
C ILE A 116 -15.79 20.33 -7.00
N LEU A 117 -14.79 20.84 -6.28
CA LEU A 117 -14.33 22.23 -6.41
C LEU A 117 -13.77 22.51 -7.81
N MET A 118 -12.93 21.61 -8.33
CA MET A 118 -12.41 21.69 -9.69
C MET A 118 -13.55 21.71 -10.72
N TYR A 119 -14.50 20.78 -10.61
CA TYR A 119 -15.64 20.68 -11.52
C TYR A 119 -16.48 21.96 -11.52
N ARG A 120 -16.72 22.56 -10.35
CA ARG A 120 -17.44 23.84 -10.22
C ARG A 120 -16.68 25.00 -10.84
N ALA A 121 -15.36 25.06 -10.67
CA ALA A 121 -14.53 26.12 -11.22
C ALA A 121 -14.40 26.08 -12.75
N HIS A 122 -14.58 24.90 -13.38
CA HIS A 122 -14.50 24.75 -14.84
C HIS A 122 -15.87 24.83 -15.55
N GLN A 123 -16.97 24.99 -14.82
CA GLN A 123 -18.31 25.20 -15.37
C GLN A 123 -18.83 26.64 -15.24
N SER A 124 -18.07 27.52 -14.57
CA SER A 124 -18.25 28.98 -14.61
C SER A 124 -17.55 29.56 -15.83
#